data_AF-A0AA38WP90-F1
#
_entry.id   AF-A0AA38WP90-F1
#
_cell.length_a   1.000
_cell.length_b   1.000
_cell.length_c   1.000
_cell.angle_alpha   90.00
_cell.angle_beta   90.00
_cell.angle_gamma   90.00
#
_symmetry.space_group_name_H-M   'P 1'
#
loop_
_entity.id
_entity.type
_entity.pdbx_description
1 polymer ?
#
loop_
_entity_poly.entity_id
_entity_poly.type
_entity_poly.pdbx_seq_one_letter_code
_entity_poly.pdbx_strand_id
1 'polypeptide(L)'
;MPKIANKNCDETLPTCGRCERSGRWCDRTIPLKIRAVQRSTRSHDQKDVDETEPGFAIAVGEPSVELQSEEIAQCFEHYLRVLSPWYDLNDLDNNFRRVVGKRALWNSLLFSAVIAFAAIHQSKTGRAALKTLAESYHTCCLRLLIGLDEADAAIVNGTALAATCLLRSYEILAEEEDPNRHLYGAFSLMPPLSSTIPRDPFLRAGLWNYLREDITFSLINECPLKVDVGQVDLDLGRDDDHANQITLLLASLINAESADSGGPLGELRMAIEHWRSHLPFQAYHESDGGTFPRIQMVQECHGKSTTLI
;
A
#
# COMPACT_ATOMS: atom_id res chain seq x y z
N MET A 1 15.12 -29.39 11.57
CA MET A 1 15.76 -28.18 12.13
C MET A 1 15.62 -27.07 11.10
N PRO A 2 14.98 -25.93 11.41
CA PRO A 2 14.91 -24.82 10.46
C PRO A 2 16.31 -24.24 10.26
N LYS A 3 16.72 -24.05 9.01
CA LYS A 3 18.00 -23.40 8.67
C LYS A 3 17.90 -21.94 9.12
N ILE A 4 18.77 -21.55 10.05
CA ILE A 4 18.99 -20.16 10.44
C ILE A 4 19.49 -19.43 9.18
N ALA A 5 18.73 -18.44 8.72
CA ALA A 5 19.18 -17.56 7.64
C ALA A 5 20.36 -16.73 8.17
N ASN A 6 21.49 -16.78 7.46
CA ASN A 6 22.67 -16.02 7.78
C ASN A 6 22.36 -14.52 7.68
N LYS A 7 22.57 -13.77 8.76
CA LYS A 7 22.37 -12.31 8.86
C LYS A 7 23.52 -11.48 8.26
N ASN A 8 24.44 -12.13 7.54
CA ASN A 8 25.57 -11.47 6.89
C ASN A 8 25.33 -11.54 5.37
N CYS A 9 25.18 -10.38 4.72
CA CYS A 9 25.20 -10.24 3.27
C CYS A 9 26.58 -10.68 2.75
N ASP A 10 26.74 -11.97 2.50
CA ASP A 10 27.98 -12.56 1.98
C ASP A 10 28.10 -12.44 0.44
N GLU A 11 27.25 -11.61 -0.16
CA GLU A 11 27.08 -11.43 -1.61
C GLU A 11 26.84 -12.76 -2.37
N THR A 12 26.56 -13.86 -1.67
CA THR A 12 26.35 -15.14 -2.31
C THR A 12 24.98 -15.15 -2.98
N LEU A 13 25.00 -15.34 -4.29
CA LEU A 13 23.78 -15.38 -5.08
C LEU A 13 23.01 -16.68 -4.79
N PRO A 14 21.67 -16.63 -4.67
CA PRO A 14 20.88 -17.80 -4.29
C PRO A 14 20.99 -18.93 -5.32
N THR A 15 21.02 -20.19 -4.91
CA THR A 15 21.05 -21.32 -5.86
C THR A 15 19.63 -21.81 -6.11
N CYS A 16 19.23 -22.10 -7.36
CA CYS A 16 17.89 -22.63 -7.60
C CYS A 16 17.77 -24.08 -7.05
N GLY A 17 16.59 -24.46 -6.55
CA GLY A 17 16.40 -25.77 -5.90
C GLY A 17 16.64 -27.00 -6.79
N ARG A 18 16.79 -26.83 -8.12
CA ARG A 18 17.20 -27.90 -9.04
C ARG A 18 18.73 -28.07 -9.04
N CYS A 19 19.47 -26.97 -9.13
CA CYS A 19 20.93 -26.97 -9.05
C CYS A 19 21.41 -27.47 -7.69
N GLU A 20 20.75 -27.02 -6.61
CA GLU A 20 21.02 -27.47 -5.24
C GLU A 20 20.87 -28.99 -5.10
N ARG A 21 19.76 -29.57 -5.58
CA ARG A 21 19.53 -31.02 -5.52
C ARG A 21 20.47 -31.84 -6.41
N SER A 22 20.99 -31.26 -7.48
CA SER A 22 21.85 -31.96 -8.44
C SER A 22 23.34 -31.79 -8.18
N GLY A 23 23.73 -30.93 -7.23
CA GLY A 23 25.13 -30.59 -6.96
C GLY A 23 25.84 -29.88 -8.11
N ARG A 24 25.08 -29.23 -9.02
CA ARG A 24 25.63 -28.57 -10.21
C ARG A 24 25.66 -27.06 -10.02
N TRP A 25 26.66 -26.42 -10.63
CA TRP A 25 26.76 -24.97 -10.72
C TRP A 25 25.53 -24.36 -11.41
N CYS A 26 25.01 -23.27 -10.85
CA CYS A 26 23.84 -22.57 -11.38
C CYS A 26 24.30 -21.49 -12.36
N ASP A 27 24.40 -21.85 -13.64
CA ASP A 27 24.72 -20.90 -14.72
C ASP A 27 23.53 -19.96 -14.97
N ARG A 28 23.80 -18.66 -14.86
CA ARG A 28 22.83 -17.55 -14.96
C ARG A 28 23.12 -16.61 -16.13
N THR A 29 24.09 -16.94 -16.98
CA THR A 29 24.46 -16.13 -18.15
C THR A 29 23.41 -16.17 -19.28
N ILE A 30 22.45 -17.10 -19.18
CA ILE A 30 21.37 -17.26 -20.16
C ILE A 30 20.02 -17.07 -19.44
N PRO A 31 19.12 -16.20 -19.94
CA PRO A 31 17.77 -16.05 -19.40
C PRO A 31 17.03 -17.40 -19.39
N LEU A 32 16.48 -17.78 -18.24
CA LEU A 32 15.74 -19.02 -18.08
C LEU A 32 14.46 -18.98 -18.92
N LYS A 33 14.40 -19.80 -19.99
CA LYS A 33 13.15 -20.04 -20.72
C LYS A 33 12.23 -20.91 -19.85
N ILE A 34 11.28 -20.29 -19.17
CA ILE A 34 10.19 -20.99 -18.49
C ILE A 34 9.31 -21.62 -19.57
N ARG A 35 9.56 -22.88 -19.91
CA ARG A 35 8.61 -23.66 -20.72
C ARG A 35 7.40 -23.99 -19.85
N ALA A 36 6.29 -23.31 -20.10
CA ALA A 36 4.99 -23.78 -19.68
C ALA A 36 4.82 -25.22 -20.20
N VAL A 37 4.64 -26.18 -19.29
CA VAL A 37 4.50 -27.58 -19.63
C VAL A 37 3.13 -27.74 -20.30
N GLN A 38 3.11 -27.78 -21.63
CA GLN A 38 1.99 -28.33 -22.38
C GLN A 38 1.96 -29.84 -22.11
N ARG A 39 1.03 -30.29 -21.27
CA ARG A 39 0.77 -31.73 -21.06
C ARG A 39 0.14 -32.30 -22.34
N SER A 40 0.98 -32.87 -23.19
CA SER A 40 0.58 -33.74 -24.30
C SER A 40 -0.07 -35.00 -23.76
N THR A 41 -1.36 -35.18 -24.05
CA THR A 41 -2.12 -36.41 -23.82
C THR A 41 -1.52 -37.57 -24.63
N ARG A 42 -1.08 -38.64 -23.95
CA ARG A 42 -0.89 -39.96 -24.55
C ARG A 42 -1.62 -41.01 -23.71
N SER A 43 -2.47 -41.75 -24.40
CA SER A 43 -3.31 -42.85 -23.96
C SER A 43 -2.52 -44.07 -23.46
N HIS A 44 -2.85 -44.56 -22.26
CA HIS A 44 -3.01 -46.00 -21.98
C HIS A 44 -3.60 -46.24 -20.57
N ASP A 45 -4.76 -46.92 -20.57
CA ASP A 45 -5.31 -47.89 -19.62
C ASP A 45 -5.27 -47.66 -18.09
N GLN A 46 -6.44 -47.24 -17.59
CA GLN A 46 -7.26 -47.88 -16.56
C GLN A 46 -6.64 -48.18 -15.17
N LYS A 47 -6.98 -47.33 -14.19
CA LYS A 47 -7.60 -47.73 -12.91
C LYS A 47 -8.17 -46.51 -12.18
N ASP A 48 -9.43 -46.64 -11.77
CA ASP A 48 -10.20 -45.67 -11.01
C ASP A 48 -9.51 -45.28 -9.70
N VAL A 49 -9.23 -43.98 -9.53
CA VAL A 49 -9.24 -43.32 -8.22
C VAL A 49 -9.86 -41.94 -8.43
N ASP A 50 -11.02 -41.78 -7.80
CA ASP A 50 -11.81 -40.58 -7.67
C ASP A 50 -11.03 -39.52 -6.87
N GLU A 51 -10.52 -38.49 -7.54
CA GLU A 51 -10.05 -37.25 -6.92
C GLU A 51 -10.53 -36.07 -7.78
N THR A 52 -11.81 -35.76 -7.68
CA THR A 52 -12.28 -34.39 -7.86
C THR A 52 -11.67 -33.51 -6.77
N GLU A 53 -10.55 -32.86 -7.06
CA GLU A 53 -10.20 -31.63 -6.35
C GLU A 53 -10.98 -30.46 -6.99
N PRO A 54 -11.96 -29.87 -6.29
CA PRO A 54 -12.55 -28.64 -6.74
C PRO A 54 -11.54 -27.52 -6.45
N GLY A 55 -10.84 -27.06 -7.49
CA GLY A 55 -10.22 -25.74 -7.46
C GLY A 55 -11.33 -24.71 -7.22
N PHE A 56 -11.51 -24.32 -5.96
CA PHE A 56 -12.47 -23.29 -5.54
C PHE A 56 -12.01 -21.96 -6.11
N ALA A 57 -12.36 -21.71 -7.37
CA ALA A 57 -12.38 -20.37 -7.92
C ALA A 57 -13.57 -19.65 -7.26
N ILE A 58 -13.33 -19.03 -6.11
CA ILE A 58 -14.25 -18.03 -5.57
C ILE A 58 -14.20 -16.86 -6.55
N ALA A 59 -15.08 -16.88 -7.54
CA ALA A 59 -15.40 -15.72 -8.33
C ALA A 59 -16.32 -14.86 -7.46
N VAL A 60 -15.80 -13.77 -6.92
CA VAL A 60 -16.63 -12.74 -6.30
C VAL A 60 -17.60 -12.23 -7.37
N GLY A 61 -18.88 -12.12 -7.02
CA GLY A 61 -19.90 -11.60 -7.92
C GLY A 61 -19.66 -10.15 -8.31
N GLU A 62 -20.53 -9.63 -9.17
CA GLU A 62 -20.52 -8.20 -9.47
C GLU A 62 -20.70 -7.38 -8.18
N PRO A 63 -19.91 -6.32 -7.93
CA PRO A 63 -19.99 -5.56 -6.67
C PRO A 63 -21.41 -5.10 -6.30
N SER A 64 -22.20 -4.70 -7.28
CA SER A 64 -23.60 -4.27 -7.11
C SER A 64 -24.51 -5.37 -6.53
N VAL A 65 -24.23 -6.63 -6.88
CA VAL A 65 -24.94 -7.83 -6.41
C VAL A 65 -24.44 -8.24 -5.03
N GLU A 66 -23.13 -8.27 -4.83
CA GLU A 66 -22.51 -8.59 -3.53
C GLU A 66 -22.95 -7.63 -2.43
N LEU A 67 -23.10 -6.34 -2.76
CA LEU A 67 -23.60 -5.30 -1.84
C LEU A 67 -25.05 -5.50 -1.37
N GLN A 68 -25.82 -6.42 -1.97
CA GLN A 68 -27.15 -6.78 -1.44
C GLN A 68 -27.06 -7.65 -0.18
N SER A 69 -25.88 -8.22 0.12
CA SER A 69 -25.62 -8.89 1.39
C SER A 69 -25.44 -7.86 2.51
N GLU A 70 -26.23 -8.00 3.57
CA GLU A 70 -26.16 -7.13 4.76
C GLU A 70 -24.76 -7.10 5.37
N GLU A 71 -24.05 -8.24 5.42
CA GLU A 71 -22.70 -8.33 5.97
C GLU A 71 -21.68 -7.53 5.15
N ILE A 72 -21.79 -7.60 3.83
CA ILE A 72 -20.92 -6.89 2.89
C ILE A 72 -21.23 -5.40 2.91
N ALA A 73 -22.52 -5.02 2.93
CA ALA A 73 -22.96 -3.64 3.04
C ALA A 73 -22.43 -2.98 4.32
N GLN A 74 -22.49 -3.68 5.47
CA GLN A 74 -21.92 -3.20 6.73
C GLN A 74 -20.40 -3.03 6.69
N CYS A 75 -19.67 -3.95 6.04
CA CYS A 75 -18.22 -3.80 5.83
C CYS A 75 -17.92 -2.57 4.96
N PHE A 76 -18.68 -2.37 3.90
CA PHE A 76 -18.53 -1.23 3.00
C PHE A 76 -18.83 0.10 3.71
N GLU A 77 -19.89 0.14 4.52
CA GLU A 77 -20.21 1.30 5.36
C GLU A 77 -19.09 1.58 6.37
N HIS A 78 -18.56 0.54 7.02
CA HIS A 78 -17.43 0.65 7.95
C HIS A 78 -16.20 1.25 7.27
N TYR A 79 -15.89 0.84 6.04
CA TYR A 79 -14.84 1.48 5.25
C TYR A 79 -15.09 2.98 5.05
N LEU A 80 -16.29 3.37 4.63
CA LEU A 80 -16.62 4.77 4.35
C LEU A 80 -16.61 5.67 5.59
N ARG A 81 -16.97 5.13 6.76
CA ARG A 81 -17.13 5.91 7.99
C ARG A 81 -15.91 5.89 8.89
N VAL A 82 -15.18 4.77 8.92
CA VAL A 82 -14.12 4.54 9.91
C VAL A 82 -12.74 4.50 9.26
N LEU A 83 -12.59 3.80 8.13
CA LEU A 83 -11.27 3.49 7.58
C LEU A 83 -10.78 4.48 6.53
N SER A 84 -11.63 4.88 5.58
CA SER A 84 -11.26 5.87 4.57
C SER A 84 -10.79 7.22 5.15
N PRO A 85 -11.31 7.73 6.28
CA PRO A 85 -10.75 8.92 6.91
C PRO A 85 -9.26 8.81 7.30
N TRP A 86 -8.73 7.61 7.54
CA TRP A 86 -7.30 7.44 7.85
C TRP A 86 -6.41 7.83 6.67
N TYR A 87 -6.91 7.60 5.46
CA TYR A 87 -6.22 7.90 4.20
C TYR A 87 -6.41 9.36 3.77
N ASP A 88 -7.53 9.95 4.18
CA ASP A 88 -7.95 11.30 3.78
C ASP A 88 -7.47 12.39 4.77
N LEU A 89 -6.73 12.04 5.84
CA LEU A 89 -6.26 12.99 6.86
C LEU A 89 -5.52 14.21 6.29
N ASN A 90 -4.79 14.04 5.19
CA ASN A 90 -4.05 15.09 4.48
C ASN A 90 -4.50 15.20 3.01
N ASP A 91 -5.76 14.90 2.72
CA ASP A 91 -6.37 15.01 1.40
C ASP A 91 -7.73 15.69 1.51
N LEU A 92 -7.79 17.00 1.22
CA LEU A 92 -9.04 17.75 1.34
C LEU A 92 -10.13 17.29 0.34
N ASP A 93 -9.74 16.63 -0.76
CA ASP A 93 -10.70 16.11 -1.75
C ASP A 93 -11.31 14.77 -1.33
N ASN A 94 -10.85 14.22 -0.18
CA ASN A 94 -11.25 12.96 0.43
C ASN A 94 -11.30 11.82 -0.61
N ASN A 95 -10.22 11.63 -1.38
CA ASN A 95 -10.28 10.75 -2.54
C ASN A 95 -10.49 9.28 -2.15
N PHE A 96 -9.98 8.81 -1.02
CA PHE A 96 -10.24 7.43 -0.58
C PHE A 96 -11.70 7.26 -0.19
N ARG A 97 -12.32 8.17 0.56
CA ARG A 97 -13.75 8.06 0.85
C ARG A 97 -14.61 8.24 -0.40
N ARG A 98 -14.37 9.29 -1.19
CA ARG A 98 -15.25 9.73 -2.28
C ARG A 98 -15.02 8.96 -3.58
N VAL A 99 -13.77 8.85 -4.02
CA VAL A 99 -13.42 8.24 -5.32
C VAL A 99 -13.38 6.72 -5.19
N VAL A 100 -12.66 6.16 -4.21
CA VAL A 100 -12.65 4.69 -4.01
C VAL A 100 -14.05 4.21 -3.67
N GLY A 101 -14.72 4.86 -2.70
CA GLY A 101 -16.11 4.53 -2.35
C GLY A 101 -17.06 4.52 -3.54
N LYS A 102 -17.01 5.52 -4.42
CA LYS A 102 -17.86 5.54 -5.63
C LYS A 102 -17.45 4.51 -6.67
N ARG A 103 -16.16 4.33 -6.93
CA ARG A 103 -15.67 3.41 -7.97
C ARG A 103 -15.85 1.94 -7.57
N ALA A 104 -15.72 1.61 -6.29
CA ALA A 104 -15.88 0.25 -5.77
C ALA A 104 -17.28 -0.34 -6.02
N LEU A 105 -18.31 0.49 -6.24
CA LEU A 105 -19.64 0.01 -6.62
C LEU A 105 -19.69 -0.73 -7.98
N TRP A 106 -18.68 -0.52 -8.84
CA TRP A 106 -18.63 -1.06 -10.21
C TRP A 106 -17.25 -1.59 -10.61
N ASN A 107 -16.27 -1.52 -9.70
CA ASN A 107 -14.88 -1.94 -9.94
C ASN A 107 -14.52 -3.03 -8.94
N SER A 108 -14.43 -4.28 -9.41
CA SER A 108 -14.17 -5.44 -8.56
C SER A 108 -12.82 -5.40 -7.85
N LEU A 109 -11.82 -4.68 -8.39
CA LEU A 109 -10.51 -4.55 -7.77
C LEU A 109 -10.60 -3.70 -6.49
N LEU A 110 -11.16 -2.49 -6.59
CA LEU A 110 -11.38 -1.62 -5.43
C LEU A 110 -12.39 -2.22 -4.46
N PHE A 111 -13.46 -2.82 -4.97
CA PHE A 111 -14.45 -3.50 -4.14
C PHE A 111 -13.80 -4.56 -3.26
N SER A 112 -13.00 -5.44 -3.87
CA SER A 112 -12.34 -6.50 -3.13
C SER A 112 -11.33 -5.98 -2.10
N ALA A 113 -10.57 -4.95 -2.44
CA ALA A 113 -9.65 -4.30 -1.49
C ALA A 113 -10.39 -3.66 -0.30
N VAL A 114 -11.50 -2.96 -0.58
CA VAL A 114 -12.35 -2.31 0.45
C VAL A 114 -12.94 -3.34 1.40
N ILE A 115 -13.56 -4.41 0.89
CA ILE A 115 -14.18 -5.43 1.73
C ILE A 115 -13.13 -6.21 2.52
N ALA A 116 -12.00 -6.56 1.90
CA ALA A 116 -10.90 -7.23 2.60
C ALA A 116 -10.43 -6.41 3.79
N PHE A 117 -10.10 -5.14 3.57
CA PHE A 117 -9.58 -4.26 4.62
C PHE A 117 -10.63 -3.98 5.73
N ALA A 118 -11.88 -3.74 5.36
CA ALA A 118 -12.95 -3.54 6.33
C ALA A 118 -13.19 -4.77 7.20
N ALA A 119 -13.29 -5.95 6.57
CA ALA A 119 -13.55 -7.20 7.26
C ALA A 119 -12.40 -7.59 8.19
N ILE A 120 -11.14 -7.44 7.78
CA ILE A 120 -10.00 -7.75 8.67
C ILE A 120 -9.96 -6.81 9.86
N HIS A 121 -10.17 -5.51 9.65
CA HIS A 121 -10.22 -4.55 10.76
C HIS A 121 -11.32 -4.91 11.75
N GLN A 122 -12.54 -5.13 11.27
CA GLN A 122 -13.66 -5.51 12.14
C GLN A 122 -13.41 -6.86 12.85
N SER A 123 -12.71 -7.80 12.21
CA SER A 123 -12.33 -9.06 12.85
C SER A 123 -11.39 -8.85 14.05
N LYS A 124 -10.46 -7.89 13.95
CA LYS A 124 -9.51 -7.54 15.02
C LYS A 124 -10.15 -6.66 16.10
N THR A 125 -11.28 -6.01 15.81
CA THR A 125 -12.01 -5.16 16.77
C THR A 125 -13.30 -5.78 17.30
N GLY A 126 -13.49 -7.10 17.17
CA GLY A 126 -14.55 -7.83 17.88
C GLY A 126 -15.47 -8.72 17.03
N ARG A 127 -15.39 -8.69 15.70
CA ARG A 127 -16.18 -9.54 14.78
C ARG A 127 -15.34 -10.67 14.18
N ALA A 128 -14.76 -11.53 15.02
CA ALA A 128 -13.78 -12.55 14.60
C ALA A 128 -14.22 -13.43 13.41
N ALA A 129 -15.53 -13.68 13.25
CA ALA A 129 -16.10 -14.43 12.12
C ALA A 129 -15.82 -13.81 10.74
N LEU A 130 -15.57 -12.49 10.66
CA LEU A 130 -15.28 -11.79 9.40
C LEU A 130 -13.89 -12.09 8.84
N LYS A 131 -13.02 -12.79 9.58
CA LYS A 131 -11.66 -13.11 9.12
C LYS A 131 -11.67 -13.88 7.79
N THR A 132 -12.52 -14.90 7.65
CA THR A 132 -12.61 -15.70 6.42
C THR A 132 -13.14 -14.90 5.23
N LEU A 133 -14.07 -13.97 5.48
CA LEU A 133 -14.55 -13.03 4.46
C LEU A 133 -13.40 -12.14 3.98
N ALA A 134 -12.61 -11.61 4.92
CA ALA A 134 -11.47 -10.77 4.65
C ALA A 134 -10.42 -11.48 3.77
N GLU A 135 -10.07 -12.72 4.12
CA GLU A 135 -9.12 -13.56 3.37
C GLU A 135 -9.62 -13.88 1.95
N SER A 136 -10.93 -14.12 1.80
CA SER A 136 -11.55 -14.42 0.50
C SER A 136 -11.46 -13.21 -0.45
N TYR A 137 -11.82 -12.03 0.06
CA TYR A 137 -11.77 -10.79 -0.71
C TYR A 137 -10.33 -10.30 -0.96
N HIS A 138 -9.41 -10.52 -0.02
CA HIS A 138 -7.98 -10.31 -0.21
C HIS A 138 -7.45 -11.16 -1.37
N THR A 139 -7.77 -12.46 -1.38
CA THR A 139 -7.40 -13.39 -2.45
C THR A 139 -7.98 -12.96 -3.80
N CYS A 140 -9.23 -12.50 -3.83
CA CYS A 140 -9.85 -11.98 -5.05
C CYS A 140 -9.11 -10.74 -5.58
N CYS A 141 -8.81 -9.77 -4.69
CA CYS A 141 -8.08 -8.56 -5.04
C CYS A 141 -6.70 -8.88 -5.62
N LEU A 142 -5.96 -9.81 -5.01
CA LEU A 142 -4.66 -10.26 -5.50
C LEU A 142 -4.74 -10.88 -6.90
N ARG A 143 -5.75 -11.72 -7.16
CA ARG A 143 -5.94 -12.32 -8.48
C ARG A 143 -6.21 -11.27 -9.55
N LEU A 144 -7.01 -10.25 -9.23
CA LEU A 144 -7.29 -9.13 -10.13
C LEU A 144 -6.02 -8.31 -10.41
N LEU A 145 -5.21 -8.01 -9.40
CA LEU A 145 -3.93 -7.32 -9.57
C LEU A 145 -2.94 -8.11 -10.45
N ILE A 146 -2.82 -9.41 -10.22
CA ILE A 146 -1.94 -10.30 -11.02
C ILE A 146 -2.40 -10.37 -12.48
N GLY A 147 -3.70 -10.19 -12.73
CA GLY A 147 -4.28 -10.21 -14.07
C GLY A 147 -4.17 -8.90 -14.84
N LEU A 148 -3.59 -7.84 -14.27
CA LEU A 148 -3.42 -6.56 -14.97
C LEU A 148 -2.26 -6.63 -15.96
N ASP A 149 -2.47 -6.07 -17.14
CA ASP A 149 -1.41 -5.82 -18.13
C ASP A 149 -0.70 -4.48 -17.84
N GLU A 150 0.53 -4.29 -18.35
CA GLU A 150 1.31 -3.05 -18.12
C GLU A 150 0.61 -1.76 -18.59
N ALA A 151 -0.26 -1.87 -19.60
CA ALA A 151 -1.01 -0.75 -20.17
C ALA A 151 -2.44 -0.64 -19.59
N ASP A 152 -2.79 -1.40 -18.55
CA ASP A 152 -4.13 -1.40 -17.99
C ASP A 152 -4.50 -0.02 -17.43
N ALA A 153 -5.71 0.43 -17.76
CA ALA A 153 -6.22 1.72 -17.31
C ALA A 153 -6.23 1.84 -15.78
N ALA A 154 -6.39 0.74 -15.04
CA ALA A 154 -6.37 0.71 -13.59
C ALA A 154 -5.00 1.11 -13.01
N ILE A 155 -3.90 0.84 -13.71
CA ILE A 155 -2.56 1.30 -13.32
C ILE A 155 -2.47 2.81 -13.57
N VAL A 156 -2.78 3.23 -14.80
CA VAL A 156 -2.64 4.63 -15.24
C VAL A 156 -3.49 5.59 -14.41
N ASN A 157 -4.69 5.19 -14.03
CA ASN A 157 -5.65 6.04 -13.32
C ASN A 157 -5.56 5.90 -11.78
N GLY A 158 -4.55 5.21 -11.24
CA GLY A 158 -4.31 5.06 -9.80
C GLY A 158 -5.19 4.04 -9.08
N THR A 159 -6.09 3.34 -9.76
CA THR A 159 -6.97 2.32 -9.15
C THR A 159 -6.18 1.15 -8.57
N ALA A 160 -5.18 0.63 -9.30
CA ALA A 160 -4.33 -0.46 -8.83
C ALA A 160 -3.48 -0.02 -7.62
N LEU A 161 -2.94 1.20 -7.66
CA LEU A 161 -2.17 1.76 -6.54
C LEU A 161 -3.04 1.89 -5.29
N ALA A 162 -4.23 2.51 -5.40
CA ALA A 162 -5.15 2.66 -4.28
C ALA A 162 -5.59 1.31 -3.69
N ALA A 163 -5.94 0.34 -4.54
CA ALA A 163 -6.27 -1.02 -4.09
C ALA A 163 -5.09 -1.65 -3.31
N THR A 164 -3.87 -1.50 -3.81
CA THR A 164 -2.67 -2.04 -3.17
C THR A 164 -2.35 -1.34 -1.84
N CYS A 165 -2.58 -0.03 -1.73
CA CYS A 165 -2.50 0.70 -0.44
C CYS A 165 -3.51 0.15 0.59
N LEU A 166 -4.74 -0.16 0.16
CA LEU A 166 -5.72 -0.79 1.05
C LEU A 166 -5.30 -2.20 1.47
N LEU A 167 -4.71 -2.99 0.56
CA LEU A 167 -4.17 -4.31 0.89
C LEU A 167 -2.96 -4.24 1.84
N ARG A 168 -2.18 -3.16 1.77
CA ARG A 168 -1.11 -2.89 2.75
C ARG A 168 -1.68 -2.69 4.15
N SER A 169 -2.74 -1.92 4.34
CA SER A 169 -3.38 -1.86 5.67
C SER A 169 -4.03 -3.18 6.08
N TYR A 170 -4.56 -3.97 5.14
CA TYR A 170 -4.99 -5.33 5.44
C TYR A 170 -3.84 -6.18 5.99
N GLU A 171 -2.68 -6.14 5.34
CA GLU A 171 -1.47 -6.91 5.68
C GLU A 171 -0.98 -6.59 7.10
N ILE A 172 -0.89 -5.30 7.45
CA ILE A 172 -0.50 -4.84 8.79
C ILE A 172 -1.44 -5.38 9.88
N LEU A 173 -2.74 -5.50 9.59
CA LEU A 173 -3.72 -5.99 10.56
C LEU A 173 -3.82 -7.52 10.59
N ALA A 174 -3.57 -8.18 9.46
CA ALA A 174 -3.73 -9.62 9.31
C ALA A 174 -2.55 -10.41 9.87
N GLU A 175 -1.32 -9.90 9.68
CA GLU A 175 -0.08 -10.58 10.04
C GLU A 175 0.53 -10.00 11.33
N GLU A 176 1.23 -10.83 12.11
CA GLU A 176 1.89 -10.39 13.36
C GLU A 176 3.23 -9.69 13.10
N GLU A 177 3.88 -10.05 11.99
CA GLU A 177 5.08 -9.40 11.47
C GLU A 177 4.72 -8.78 10.12
N ASP A 178 5.19 -7.55 9.84
CA ASP A 178 4.94 -6.87 8.55
C ASP A 178 5.89 -7.43 7.47
N PRO A 179 5.40 -8.28 6.54
CA PRO A 179 6.25 -8.88 5.53
C PRO A 179 6.48 -7.94 4.34
N ASN A 180 5.87 -6.75 4.35
CA ASN A 180 6.12 -5.66 3.41
C ASN A 180 5.75 -5.93 1.95
N ARG A 181 4.88 -6.90 1.66
CA ARG A 181 4.63 -7.36 0.29
C ARG A 181 3.82 -6.34 -0.50
N HIS A 182 2.76 -5.79 0.09
CA HIS A 182 1.91 -4.84 -0.63
C HIS A 182 2.55 -3.46 -0.69
N LEU A 183 3.42 -3.09 0.25
CA LEU A 183 4.22 -1.87 0.09
C LEU A 183 5.18 -2.00 -1.10
N TYR A 184 5.87 -3.13 -1.25
CA TYR A 184 6.70 -3.37 -2.43
C TYR A 184 5.89 -3.41 -3.73
N GLY A 185 4.70 -4.04 -3.71
CA GLY A 185 3.79 -4.05 -4.85
C GLY A 185 3.26 -2.65 -5.20
N ALA A 186 2.99 -1.82 -4.20
CA ALA A 186 2.55 -0.44 -4.44
C ALA A 186 3.68 0.39 -5.04
N PHE A 187 4.93 0.19 -4.61
CA PHE A 187 6.10 0.84 -5.19
C PHE A 187 6.20 0.60 -6.71
N SER A 188 5.95 -0.62 -7.20
CA SER A 188 6.01 -0.90 -8.64
C SER A 188 4.86 -0.26 -9.44
N LEU A 189 3.82 0.24 -8.78
CA LEU A 189 2.68 0.96 -9.38
C LEU A 189 2.85 2.48 -9.28
N MET A 190 3.86 2.96 -8.56
CA MET A 190 4.08 4.38 -8.34
C MET A 190 4.67 5.06 -9.58
N PRO A 191 4.17 6.25 -9.93
CA PRO A 191 4.86 7.08 -10.90
C PRO A 191 6.18 7.62 -10.33
N PRO A 192 7.21 7.83 -11.17
CA PRO A 192 8.47 8.41 -10.71
C PRO A 192 8.28 9.81 -10.10
N LEU A 193 8.96 10.07 -8.99
CA LEU A 193 8.89 11.31 -8.20
C LEU A 193 10.15 12.17 -8.38
N SER A 194 10.58 12.40 -9.63
CA SER A 194 11.85 13.07 -9.90
C SER A 194 11.78 14.60 -9.82
N SER A 195 10.67 15.20 -10.27
CA SER A 195 10.52 16.66 -10.36
C SER A 195 9.08 17.16 -10.36
N THR A 196 8.10 16.30 -10.66
CA THR A 196 6.69 16.70 -10.74
C THR A 196 5.79 15.65 -10.11
N ILE A 197 4.68 16.12 -9.56
CA ILE A 197 3.61 15.27 -9.03
C ILE A 197 2.66 14.84 -10.16
N PRO A 198 2.06 13.64 -10.11
CA PRO A 198 1.04 13.23 -11.04
C PRO A 198 -0.12 14.24 -11.16
N ARG A 199 -0.60 14.44 -12.40
CA ARG A 199 -1.72 15.35 -12.68
C ARG A 199 -3.08 14.76 -12.28
N ASP A 200 -3.22 13.44 -12.33
CA ASP A 200 -4.46 12.78 -11.92
C ASP A 200 -4.60 12.87 -10.38
N PRO A 201 -5.67 13.50 -9.87
CA PRO A 201 -5.83 13.71 -8.42
C PRO A 201 -5.91 12.41 -7.63
N PHE A 202 -6.47 11.35 -8.21
CA PHE A 202 -6.65 10.08 -7.51
C PHE A 202 -5.35 9.27 -7.46
N LEU A 203 -4.58 9.25 -8.55
CA LEU A 203 -3.22 8.72 -8.54
C LEU A 203 -2.34 9.47 -7.53
N ARG A 204 -2.48 10.79 -7.44
CA ARG A 204 -1.79 11.62 -6.44
C ARG A 204 -2.21 11.29 -5.00
N ALA A 205 -3.49 11.02 -4.74
CA ALA A 205 -3.93 10.57 -3.42
C ALA A 205 -3.30 9.22 -3.03
N GLY A 206 -3.22 8.28 -3.97
CA GLY A 206 -2.51 7.01 -3.78
C GLY A 206 -1.02 7.21 -3.52
N LEU A 207 -0.37 8.10 -4.28
CA LEU A 207 1.04 8.48 -4.11
C LEU A 207 1.34 8.99 -2.70
N TRP A 208 0.49 9.89 -2.20
CA TRP A 208 0.63 10.47 -0.87
C TRP A 208 0.45 9.46 0.24
N ASN A 209 -0.52 8.56 0.10
CA ASN A 209 -0.70 7.47 1.06
C ASN A 209 0.48 6.51 1.05
N TYR A 210 0.96 6.11 -0.13
CA TYR A 210 2.16 5.30 -0.27
C TYR A 210 3.37 5.94 0.41
N LEU A 211 3.64 7.23 0.15
CA LEU A 211 4.87 7.87 0.64
C LEU A 211 4.94 7.88 2.17
N ARG A 212 3.80 8.15 2.83
CA ARG A 212 3.72 8.18 4.29
C ARG A 212 3.89 6.79 4.90
N GLU A 213 3.40 5.77 4.22
CA GLU A 213 3.61 4.38 4.62
C GLU A 213 5.09 3.96 4.45
N ASP A 214 5.73 4.33 3.34
CA ASP A 214 7.15 4.04 3.11
C ASP A 214 8.05 4.78 4.11
N ILE A 215 7.74 6.05 4.43
CA ILE A 215 8.39 6.79 5.53
C ILE A 215 8.25 6.04 6.85
N THR A 216 7.04 5.60 7.19
CA THR A 216 6.77 4.89 8.45
C THR A 216 7.56 3.59 8.51
N PHE A 217 7.54 2.81 7.44
CA PHE A 217 8.32 1.58 7.32
C PHE A 217 9.82 1.85 7.47
N SER A 218 10.36 2.85 6.78
CA SER A 218 11.77 3.23 6.81
C SER A 218 12.23 3.68 8.19
N LEU A 219 11.42 4.46 8.90
CA LEU A 219 11.73 4.89 10.28
C LEU A 219 11.74 3.70 11.26
N ILE A 220 10.78 2.78 11.14
CA ILE A 220 10.69 1.60 12.02
C ILE A 220 11.85 0.64 11.78
N ASN A 221 12.27 0.48 10.52
CA ASN A 221 13.28 -0.50 10.13
C ASN A 221 14.68 0.10 9.95
N GLU A 222 14.85 1.39 10.25
CA GLU A 222 16.11 2.13 10.13
C GLU A 222 16.78 1.94 8.74
N CYS A 223 15.97 2.10 7.68
CA CYS A 223 16.41 1.89 6.30
C CYS A 223 15.96 3.04 5.38
N PRO A 224 16.61 3.26 4.22
CA PRO A 224 16.16 4.25 3.25
C PRO A 224 14.76 3.92 2.72
N LEU A 225 14.08 4.91 2.14
CA LEU A 225 12.82 4.68 1.42
C LEU A 225 13.09 3.85 0.16
N LYS A 226 12.04 3.16 -0.32
CA LYS A 226 12.08 2.53 -1.64
C LYS A 226 12.01 3.58 -2.75
N VAL A 227 11.29 4.67 -2.49
CA VAL A 227 11.17 5.79 -3.42
C VAL A 227 12.37 6.72 -3.31
N ASP A 228 12.97 6.98 -4.46
CA ASP A 228 13.87 8.11 -4.65
C ASP A 228 13.05 9.38 -4.89
N VAL A 229 13.10 10.31 -3.93
CA VAL A 229 12.39 11.58 -3.98
C VAL A 229 13.34 12.64 -4.54
N GLY A 230 13.06 13.06 -5.77
CA GLY A 230 13.81 14.14 -6.41
C GLY A 230 13.40 15.53 -5.92
N GLN A 231 13.84 16.56 -6.65
CA GLN A 231 13.53 17.96 -6.34
C GLN A 231 12.14 18.31 -6.84
N VAL A 232 11.13 17.96 -6.05
CA VAL A 232 9.72 18.23 -6.35
C VAL A 232 9.30 19.54 -5.72
N ASP A 233 8.90 20.49 -6.57
CA ASP A 233 8.33 21.76 -6.13
C ASP A 233 6.80 21.67 -6.06
N LEU A 234 6.22 22.13 -4.95
CA LEU A 234 4.78 22.14 -4.71
C LEU A 234 4.30 23.58 -4.62
N ASP A 235 3.22 23.88 -5.34
CA ASP A 235 2.48 25.12 -5.15
C ASP A 235 1.68 25.03 -3.85
N LEU A 236 2.05 25.83 -2.84
CA LEU A 236 1.46 25.80 -1.50
C LEU A 236 0.19 26.66 -1.44
N GLY A 237 -0.84 26.24 -2.16
CA GLY A 237 -2.10 26.97 -2.26
C GLY A 237 -3.19 26.48 -1.30
N ARG A 238 -3.11 25.23 -0.84
CA ARG A 238 -4.09 24.57 0.02
C ARG A 238 -3.45 24.05 1.30
N ASP A 239 -4.26 23.87 2.34
CA ASP A 239 -3.77 23.38 3.64
C ASP A 239 -3.11 21.98 3.54
N ASP A 240 -3.63 21.10 2.68
CA ASP A 240 -3.05 19.77 2.42
C ASP A 240 -1.71 19.83 1.68
N ASP A 241 -1.43 20.90 0.93
CA ASP A 241 -0.14 21.07 0.24
C ASP A 241 1.01 21.23 1.24
N HIS A 242 0.79 21.90 2.37
CA HIS A 242 1.80 22.00 3.43
C HIS A 242 2.12 20.64 4.06
N ALA A 243 1.10 19.80 4.27
CA ALA A 243 1.28 18.44 4.78
C ALA A 243 1.99 17.53 3.75
N ASN A 244 1.71 17.73 2.47
CA ASN A 244 2.41 17.04 1.39
C ASN A 244 3.87 17.49 1.26
N GLN A 245 4.15 18.78 1.41
CA GLN A 245 5.52 19.30 1.35
C GLN A 245 6.39 18.76 2.47
N ILE A 246 5.90 18.75 3.72
CA ILE A 246 6.70 18.19 4.82
C ILE A 246 6.90 16.68 4.68
N THR A 247 5.97 15.97 4.03
CA THR A 247 6.12 14.55 3.68
C THR A 247 7.31 14.36 2.72
N LEU A 248 7.43 15.20 1.68
CA LEU A 248 8.57 15.15 0.74
C LEU A 248 9.89 15.48 1.45
N LEU A 249 9.93 16.54 2.25
CA LEU A 249 11.15 16.94 2.99
C LEU A 249 11.63 15.85 3.95
N LEU A 250 10.70 15.20 4.66
CA LEU A 250 11.02 14.08 5.54
C LEU A 250 11.54 12.87 4.78
N ALA A 251 10.93 12.53 3.64
CA ALA A 251 11.41 11.46 2.76
C ALA A 251 12.84 11.72 2.27
N SER A 252 13.11 12.93 1.78
CA SER A 252 14.45 13.33 1.33
C SER A 252 15.47 13.31 2.47
N LEU A 253 15.08 13.71 3.69
CA LEU A 253 15.93 13.65 4.87
C LEU A 253 16.33 12.22 5.22
N ILE A 254 15.37 11.29 5.27
CA ILE A 254 15.64 9.88 5.58
C ILE A 254 16.60 9.26 4.56
N ASN A 255 16.39 9.53 3.27
CA ASN A 255 17.29 9.06 2.20
C ASN A 255 18.69 9.69 2.31
N ALA A 256 18.78 10.98 2.66
CA ALA A 256 20.07 11.67 2.80
C ALA A 256 20.89 11.19 4.00
N GLU A 257 20.25 10.89 5.13
CA GLU A 257 20.88 10.30 6.31
C GLU A 257 21.37 8.87 6.04
N SER A 258 20.65 8.13 5.19
CA SER A 258 21.02 6.76 4.79
C SER A 258 22.15 6.71 3.75
N ALA A 259 22.55 7.85 3.18
CA ALA A 259 23.56 7.92 2.13
C ALA A 259 24.98 8.09 2.69
N ASP A 260 25.93 7.26 2.24
CA ASP A 260 27.34 7.27 2.69
C ASP A 260 28.07 8.62 2.50
N SER A 261 27.58 9.47 1.60
CA SER A 261 28.18 10.77 1.30
C SER A 261 27.72 11.90 2.22
N GLY A 262 26.83 11.61 3.18
CA GLY A 262 26.21 12.59 4.06
C GLY A 262 25.50 13.65 3.23
N GLY A 263 24.31 13.31 2.71
CA GLY A 263 23.57 14.05 1.68
C GLY A 263 23.34 15.54 1.98
N PRO A 264 22.47 16.26 1.24
CA PRO A 264 22.32 17.71 1.38
C PRO A 264 21.57 18.14 2.66
N LEU A 265 21.98 17.64 3.83
CA LEU A 265 21.37 17.85 5.15
C LEU A 265 21.30 19.33 5.52
N GLY A 266 22.29 20.13 5.12
CA GLY A 266 22.28 21.58 5.32
C GLY A 266 21.17 22.26 4.54
N GLU A 267 20.99 21.91 3.26
CA GLU A 267 19.93 22.45 2.41
C GLU A 267 18.55 21.98 2.88
N LEU A 268 18.42 20.71 3.27
CA LEU A 268 17.19 20.15 3.82
C LEU A 268 16.79 20.82 5.13
N ARG A 269 17.75 21.09 6.02
CA ARG A 269 17.50 21.86 7.25
C ARG A 269 16.94 23.25 6.93
N MET A 270 17.59 23.98 6.01
CA MET A 270 17.10 25.29 5.58
C MET A 270 15.71 25.21 4.96
N ALA A 271 15.42 24.19 4.15
CA ALA A 271 14.10 23.98 3.56
C ALA A 271 13.02 23.70 4.62
N ILE A 272 13.32 22.91 5.65
CA ILE A 272 12.41 22.64 6.77
C ILE A 272 12.15 23.91 7.61
N GLU A 273 13.19 24.70 7.88
CA GLU A 273 13.05 25.98 8.58
C GLU A 273 12.23 26.99 7.75
N HIS A 274 12.44 27.01 6.44
CA HIS A 274 11.65 27.80 5.51
C HIS A 274 10.18 27.35 5.53
N TRP A 275 9.91 26.06 5.37
CA TRP A 275 8.55 25.50 5.48
C TRP A 275 7.88 25.91 6.79
N ARG A 276 8.56 25.73 7.93
CA ARG A 276 8.02 26.03 9.27
C ARG A 276 7.68 27.51 9.43
N SER A 277 8.50 28.41 8.89
CA SER A 277 8.27 29.87 8.97
C SER A 277 7.17 30.38 8.04
N HIS A 278 6.75 29.58 7.05
CA HIS A 278 5.71 29.93 6.06
C HIS A 278 4.40 29.16 6.28
N LEU A 279 4.25 28.47 7.41
CA LEU A 279 2.98 27.84 7.76
C LEU A 279 1.88 28.91 7.94
N PRO A 280 0.69 28.71 7.37
CA PRO A 280 -0.42 29.66 7.49
C PRO A 280 -1.09 29.60 8.87
N PHE A 281 -0.63 28.71 9.75
CA PHE A 281 -1.14 28.50 11.08
C PHE A 281 -0.02 28.48 12.12
N GLN A 282 -0.34 28.94 13.33
CA GLN A 282 0.58 28.96 14.46
C GLN A 282 -0.12 28.43 15.71
N ALA A 283 0.60 27.63 16.50
CA ALA A 283 0.12 27.21 17.80
C ALA A 283 0.01 28.41 18.74
N TYR A 284 -1.10 28.51 19.47
CA TYR A 284 -1.23 29.50 20.54
C TYR A 284 -0.57 29.01 21.84
N HIS A 285 -0.29 27.72 21.93
CA HIS A 285 0.39 27.11 23.07
C HIS A 285 1.19 25.88 22.63
N GLU A 286 2.46 25.83 23.04
CA GLU A 286 3.35 24.69 22.90
C GLU A 286 3.99 24.41 24.26
N SER A 287 4.04 23.14 24.68
CA SER A 287 4.74 22.74 25.90
C SER A 287 5.34 21.33 25.78
N ASP A 288 6.58 21.17 26.23
CA ASP A 288 7.35 19.92 26.12
C ASP A 288 7.35 19.08 27.41
N GLY A 289 6.24 19.10 28.15
CA GLY A 289 6.15 18.53 29.50
C GLY A 289 5.86 17.02 29.58
N GLY A 290 5.74 16.31 28.46
CA GLY A 290 5.36 14.89 28.41
C GLY A 290 6.06 14.10 27.29
N THR A 291 5.64 12.86 27.05
CA THR A 291 6.21 11.99 26.00
C THR A 291 6.12 12.59 24.59
N PHE A 292 5.07 13.37 24.35
CA PHE A 292 4.87 14.14 23.13
C PHE A 292 4.63 15.61 23.46
N PRO A 293 5.06 16.54 22.60
CA PRO A 293 4.79 17.96 22.78
C PRO A 293 3.27 18.19 22.76
N ARG A 294 2.79 19.05 23.65
CA ARG A 294 1.40 19.50 23.64
C ARG A 294 1.31 20.75 22.77
N ILE A 295 0.64 20.64 21.64
CA ILE A 295 0.43 21.72 20.68
C ILE A 295 -1.06 22.06 20.66
N GLN A 296 -1.41 23.34 20.82
CA GLN A 296 -2.80 23.80 20.76
C GLN A 296 -2.97 24.88 19.69
N MET A 297 -3.99 24.70 18.85
CA MET A 297 -4.27 25.51 17.67
C MET A 297 -5.64 26.19 17.79
N VAL A 298 -5.78 27.40 17.26
CA VAL A 298 -7.04 28.17 17.32
C VAL A 298 -8.15 27.52 16.50
N GLN A 299 -7.78 26.88 15.39
CA GLN A 299 -8.68 26.15 14.51
C GLN A 299 -8.45 24.64 14.68
N GLU A 300 -9.52 23.86 14.53
CA GLU A 300 -9.38 22.42 14.36
C GLU A 300 -8.60 22.18 13.07
N CYS A 301 -7.46 21.48 13.17
CA CYS A 301 -6.60 21.13 12.03
C CYS A 301 -7.22 20.05 11.11
N HIS A 302 -8.45 19.64 11.38
CA HIS A 302 -9.21 18.71 10.56
C HIS A 302 -10.48 19.41 10.10
N GLY A 303 -10.69 19.47 8.77
CA GLY A 303 -11.82 20.15 8.15
C GLY A 303 -13.14 19.79 8.84
N LYS A 304 -13.96 20.83 9.10
CA LYS A 304 -15.27 20.74 9.74
C LYS A 304 -15.94 19.39 9.44
N SER A 305 -16.01 18.52 10.44
CA SER A 305 -16.91 17.38 10.41
C SER A 305 -18.30 17.94 10.15
N THR A 306 -18.80 17.74 8.94
CA THR A 306 -20.15 18.15 8.58
C THR A 306 -21.08 17.32 9.45
N THR A 307 -21.62 17.93 10.49
CA THR A 307 -22.71 17.40 11.28
C THR A 307 -23.88 17.17 10.31
N LEU A 308 -24.08 15.93 9.88
CA LEU A 308 -25.30 15.54 9.20
C LEU A 308 -26.36 15.33 10.27
N ILE A 309 -27.35 16.22 10.28
CA ILE A 309 -28.69 15.99 10.80
C ILE A 309 -29.41 15.08 9.80
#